data_AF-A0AAW7PFZ8-F1
#
_entry.id   AF-A0AAW7PFZ8-F1
#
_cell.length_a   1.000
_cell.length_b   1.000
_cell.length_c   1.000
_cell.angle_alpha   90.00
_cell.angle_beta   90.00
_cell.angle_gamma   90.00
#
_symmetry.space_group_name_H-M   'P 1'
#
loop_
_entity.id
_entity.type
_entity.pdbx_description
1 polymer ?
#
loop_
_entity_poly.entity_id
_entity_poly.type
_entity_poly.pdbx_seq_one_letter_code
_entity_poly.pdbx_strand_id
1 'polypeptide(L)'
;MSDYLSVTSLTKYLKMKFDRDPYLERVYLTGQVSNFRRRPSHQYFSLKDEGAVIQATIWAGVFKKLGFELEEGMKINVVGRVQIYEPSGSYSIIIEKAEPDGIGALAIQFEQLRKKLTAEGYFDDRHKQALPNFVKKIGVVTSPSGAVIRDIITTVSRRFPGVEILLFPTKVQGEGAAQEIAENIQKANQRDDLDLLIVGRGGGSIEDLWAFNEEIVVQSIFESRLPVISSVGHETDTTLADFVADRRAATPTAAAELATPVSKADTLVWIRERQNRAYQACLRRIQYNQERLAKLSQSVVFRQPERLYDGYLQKLDRLTTRLETFMSQDFERKQKKAELLKQRLQGLNLLSSVQNYQDRRESLQRLLVTTTKNTINGNRVRLEKAQDALLSLDTSRIVARGYAIVKKNDKPLTSTKNITEGDQLTVQMRDGELEVEVKNVN
;
A
#
# COMPACT_ATOMS: atom_id res chain seq x y z
N MET A 1 -39.02 78.59 -73.80
CA MET A 1 -37.68 78.03 -73.53
C MET A 1 -36.97 78.81 -72.41
N SER A 2 -37.68 79.32 -71.39
CA SER A 2 -37.10 80.18 -70.33
C SER A 2 -36.64 79.41 -69.09
N ASP A 3 -36.89 78.10 -69.00
CA ASP A 3 -36.73 77.34 -67.76
C ASP A 3 -35.40 76.56 -67.68
N TYR A 4 -34.51 76.71 -68.67
CA TYR A 4 -33.25 75.98 -68.75
C TYR A 4 -32.05 76.92 -68.57
N LEU A 5 -31.28 76.70 -67.51
CA LEU A 5 -29.97 77.33 -67.30
C LEU A 5 -28.90 76.67 -68.17
N SER A 6 -27.97 77.46 -68.70
CA SER A 6 -26.78 76.90 -69.34
C SER A 6 -25.90 76.22 -68.30
N VAL A 7 -25.18 75.16 -68.69
CA VAL A 7 -24.21 74.46 -67.82
C VAL A 7 -23.19 75.45 -67.24
N THR A 8 -22.70 76.38 -68.07
CA THR A 8 -21.81 77.46 -67.65
C THR A 8 -22.42 78.34 -66.56
N SER A 9 -23.70 78.71 -66.69
CA SER A 9 -24.40 79.53 -65.70
C SER A 9 -24.55 78.79 -64.37
N LEU A 10 -24.87 77.49 -64.41
CA LEU A 10 -24.97 76.66 -63.21
C LEU A 10 -23.61 76.51 -62.50
N THR A 11 -22.54 76.21 -63.24
CA THR A 11 -21.19 76.05 -62.65
C THR A 11 -20.67 77.37 -62.07
N LYS A 12 -20.90 78.50 -62.73
CA LYS A 12 -20.57 79.83 -62.17
C LYS A 12 -21.35 80.13 -60.90
N TYR A 13 -22.62 79.75 -60.83
CA TYR A 13 -23.44 79.91 -59.62
C TYR A 13 -22.91 79.05 -58.47
N LEU A 14 -22.60 77.78 -58.71
CA LEU A 14 -22.02 76.89 -57.70
C LEU A 14 -20.65 77.38 -57.21
N LYS A 15 -19.79 77.84 -58.13
CA LYS A 15 -18.52 78.45 -57.76
C LYS A 15 -18.72 79.67 -56.87
N MET A 16 -19.64 80.58 -57.22
CA MET A 16 -19.93 81.75 -56.40
C MET A 16 -20.46 81.35 -55.00
N LYS A 17 -21.17 80.23 -54.88
CA LYS A 17 -21.58 79.69 -53.58
C LYS A 17 -20.40 79.17 -52.78
N PHE A 18 -19.49 78.41 -53.39
CA PHE A 18 -18.28 77.93 -52.73
C PHE A 18 -17.37 79.08 -52.27
N ASP A 19 -17.15 80.07 -53.15
CA ASP A 19 -16.27 81.22 -52.87
C ASP A 19 -16.84 82.15 -51.79
N ARG A 20 -18.17 82.18 -51.58
CA ARG A 20 -18.84 83.01 -50.56
C ARG A 20 -19.22 82.24 -49.29
N ASP A 21 -18.96 80.94 -49.23
CA ASP A 21 -19.24 80.15 -48.04
C ASP A 21 -18.09 80.29 -47.04
N PRO A 22 -18.31 80.88 -45.85
CA PRO A 22 -17.26 81.08 -44.86
C PRO A 22 -16.60 79.76 -44.39
N TYR A 23 -17.31 78.64 -44.50
CA TYR A 23 -16.79 77.33 -44.09
C TYR A 23 -15.88 76.69 -45.14
N LEU A 24 -15.97 77.11 -46.40
CA LEU A 24 -15.16 76.58 -47.51
C LEU A 24 -13.92 77.43 -47.83
N GLU A 25 -13.87 78.65 -47.28
CA GLU A 25 -12.73 79.55 -47.37
C GLU A 25 -11.50 78.98 -46.65
N ARG A 26 -11.68 78.24 -45.55
CA ARG A 26 -10.58 77.60 -44.81
C ARG A 26 -11.00 76.25 -44.22
N VAL A 27 -10.62 75.17 -44.90
CA VAL A 27 -10.94 73.78 -44.57
C VAL A 27 -9.70 73.04 -44.08
N TYR A 28 -9.91 72.14 -43.12
CA TYR A 28 -8.91 71.22 -42.59
C TYR A 28 -9.24 69.82 -43.08
N LEU A 29 -8.32 69.20 -43.83
CA LEU A 29 -8.50 67.85 -44.35
C LEU A 29 -7.31 66.97 -43.96
N THR A 30 -7.59 65.70 -43.69
CA THR A 30 -6.57 64.66 -43.51
C THR A 30 -6.75 63.64 -44.62
N GLY A 31 -5.66 63.25 -45.27
CA GLY A 31 -5.74 62.27 -46.35
C GLY A 31 -4.39 61.71 -46.75
N GLN A 32 -4.41 60.59 -47.44
CA GLN A 32 -3.23 59.99 -48.03
C GLN A 32 -2.97 60.62 -49.40
N VAL A 33 -1.72 61.02 -49.64
CA VAL A 33 -1.24 61.51 -50.93
C VAL A 33 -1.29 60.37 -51.95
N SER A 34 -1.90 60.63 -53.08
CA SER A 34 -1.98 59.71 -54.21
C SER A 34 -1.80 60.43 -55.54
N ASN A 35 -1.29 59.74 -56.56
CA ASN A 35 -0.98 60.27 -57.89
C ASN A 35 -0.02 61.48 -57.88
N PHE A 36 0.85 61.58 -56.88
CA PHE A 36 1.86 62.63 -56.78
C PHE A 36 3.03 62.35 -57.72
N ARG A 37 3.35 63.34 -58.54
CA ARG A 37 4.57 63.38 -59.37
C ARG A 37 5.19 64.76 -59.25
N ARG A 38 6.45 64.80 -58.83
CA ARG A 38 7.16 66.07 -58.61
C ARG A 38 7.30 66.84 -59.91
N ARG A 39 6.80 68.09 -59.92
CA ARG A 39 6.92 69.03 -61.04
C ARG A 39 7.81 70.22 -60.67
N PRO A 40 8.41 70.93 -61.65
CA PRO A 40 9.27 72.09 -61.36
C PRO A 40 8.54 73.30 -60.71
N SER A 41 7.21 73.39 -60.87
CA SER A 41 6.42 74.54 -60.40
C SER A 41 5.35 74.13 -59.38
N HIS A 42 4.08 74.17 -59.76
CA HIS A 42 2.93 73.81 -58.94
C HIS A 42 2.80 72.30 -58.87
N GLN A 43 2.41 71.81 -57.70
CA GLN A 43 2.14 70.39 -57.50
C GLN A 43 0.65 70.13 -57.63
N TYR A 44 0.33 69.08 -58.36
CA TYR A 44 -1.02 68.56 -58.53
C TYR A 44 -1.01 67.09 -58.16
N PHE A 45 -1.86 66.71 -57.22
CA PHE A 45 -2.01 65.33 -56.74
C PHE A 45 -3.41 65.17 -56.16
N SER A 46 -3.73 63.98 -55.67
CA SER A 46 -5.02 63.68 -55.07
C SER A 46 -4.85 63.29 -53.61
N LEU A 47 -5.73 63.81 -52.74
CA LEU A 47 -5.88 63.35 -51.37
C LEU A 47 -7.02 62.35 -51.32
N LYS A 48 -6.75 61.17 -50.75
CA LYS A 48 -7.73 60.10 -50.61
C LYS A 48 -7.91 59.68 -49.15
N ASP A 49 -9.12 59.28 -48.82
CA ASP A 49 -9.47 58.51 -47.62
C ASP A 49 -10.19 57.20 -48.04
N GLU A 50 -10.85 56.52 -47.11
CA GLU A 50 -11.54 55.26 -47.39
C GLU A 50 -12.79 55.41 -48.27
N GLY A 51 -13.38 56.61 -48.36
CA GLY A 51 -14.68 56.83 -49.03
C GLY A 51 -14.66 57.86 -50.16
N ALA A 52 -13.65 58.71 -50.24
CA ALA A 52 -13.61 59.85 -51.14
C ALA A 52 -12.19 60.21 -51.60
N VAL A 53 -12.14 60.93 -52.72
CA VAL A 53 -10.91 61.49 -53.30
C VAL A 53 -11.16 62.93 -53.69
N ILE A 54 -10.24 63.83 -53.35
CA ILE A 54 -10.26 65.24 -53.75
C ILE A 54 -8.96 65.62 -54.46
N GLN A 55 -9.08 66.39 -55.54
CA GLN A 55 -7.91 66.95 -56.22
C GLN A 55 -7.29 68.06 -55.38
N ALA A 56 -5.97 68.03 -55.22
CA ALA A 56 -5.19 68.95 -54.41
C ALA A 56 -4.16 69.69 -55.26
N THR A 57 -4.07 71.01 -55.06
CA THR A 57 -3.09 71.87 -55.72
C THR A 57 -2.26 72.62 -54.68
N ILE A 58 -0.94 72.58 -54.81
CA ILE A 58 0.00 73.41 -54.02
C ILE A 58 0.74 74.36 -54.96
N TRP A 59 0.61 75.66 -54.74
CA TRP A 59 1.36 76.69 -55.48
C TRP A 59 2.85 76.63 -55.16
N ALA A 60 3.71 77.04 -56.10
CA ALA A 60 5.16 76.84 -56.00
C ALA A 60 5.79 77.55 -54.78
N GLY A 61 5.26 78.73 -54.43
CA GLY A 61 5.71 79.49 -53.27
C GLY A 61 5.34 78.85 -51.93
N VAL A 62 4.21 78.14 -51.86
CA VAL A 62 3.79 77.39 -50.68
C VAL A 62 4.55 76.06 -50.59
N PHE A 63 4.69 75.37 -51.73
CA PHE A 63 5.40 74.10 -51.81
C PHE A 63 6.86 74.22 -51.36
N LYS A 64 7.57 75.28 -51.78
CA LYS A 64 8.95 75.55 -51.33
C LYS A 64 9.09 75.84 -49.83
N LYS A 65 8.00 76.25 -49.17
CA LYS A 65 7.95 76.55 -47.74
C LYS A 65 7.52 75.36 -46.90
N LEU A 66 7.22 74.21 -47.51
CA LEU A 66 6.99 72.98 -46.78
C LEU A 66 8.29 72.59 -46.10
N GLY A 67 8.25 72.39 -44.78
CA GLY A 67 9.40 71.94 -43.99
C GLY A 67 9.72 70.45 -44.16
N PHE A 68 9.13 69.78 -45.15
CA PHE A 68 9.31 68.36 -45.43
C PHE A 68 9.17 68.07 -46.93
N GLU A 69 9.69 66.92 -47.37
CA GLU A 69 9.50 66.44 -48.74
C GLU A 69 8.20 65.64 -48.85
N LEU A 70 7.33 66.03 -49.79
CA LEU A 70 6.07 65.35 -50.05
C LEU A 70 6.32 64.07 -50.86
N GLU A 71 5.80 62.93 -50.39
CA GLU A 71 5.95 61.61 -51.03
C GLU A 71 4.59 60.97 -51.38
N GLU A 72 4.59 60.11 -52.39
CA GLU A 72 3.42 59.28 -52.74
C GLU A 72 3.09 58.32 -51.58
N GLY A 73 1.82 58.21 -51.21
CA GLY A 73 1.38 57.36 -50.11
C GLY A 73 1.53 57.97 -48.72
N MET A 74 2.12 59.16 -48.60
CA MET A 74 2.27 59.87 -47.33
C MET A 74 0.91 60.34 -46.82
N LYS A 75 0.63 60.16 -45.53
CA LYS A 75 -0.57 60.73 -44.89
C LYS A 75 -0.25 62.13 -44.36
N ILE A 76 -1.07 63.11 -44.73
CA ILE A 76 -0.83 64.51 -44.39
C ILE A 76 -2.09 65.20 -43.88
N ASN A 77 -1.90 66.18 -43.01
CA ASN A 77 -2.91 67.13 -42.56
C ASN A 77 -2.72 68.43 -43.33
N VAL A 78 -3.78 68.88 -44.02
CA VAL A 78 -3.73 70.07 -44.89
C VAL A 78 -4.74 71.11 -44.46
N VAL A 79 -4.35 72.37 -44.61
CA VAL A 79 -5.21 73.54 -44.47
C VAL A 79 -5.24 74.24 -45.82
N GLY A 80 -6.43 74.54 -46.30
CA GLY A 80 -6.59 75.16 -47.60
C GLY A 80 -8.02 75.62 -47.86
N ARG A 81 -8.26 76.07 -49.08
CA ARG A 81 -9.58 76.54 -49.52
C ARG A 81 -10.13 75.65 -50.62
N VAL A 82 -11.43 75.37 -50.58
CA VAL A 82 -12.10 74.55 -51.59
C VAL A 82 -12.59 75.45 -52.71
N GLN A 83 -12.37 75.05 -53.96
CA GLN A 83 -12.76 75.80 -55.15
C GLN A 83 -13.31 74.88 -56.23
N ILE A 84 -14.11 75.43 -57.14
CA ILE A 84 -14.61 74.73 -58.34
C ILE A 84 -13.82 75.17 -59.57
N TYR A 85 -13.30 74.19 -60.32
CA TYR A 85 -12.64 74.42 -61.60
C TYR A 85 -13.69 74.57 -62.72
N GLU A 86 -13.96 75.81 -63.12
CA GLU A 86 -15.05 76.19 -64.04
C GLU A 86 -15.15 75.34 -65.33
N PRO A 87 -14.06 75.01 -66.04
CA PRO A 87 -14.15 74.25 -67.28
C PRO A 87 -14.69 72.83 -67.14
N SER A 88 -14.57 72.22 -65.95
CA SER A 88 -14.98 70.83 -65.71
C SER A 88 -16.04 70.67 -64.61
N GLY A 89 -16.31 71.72 -63.83
CA GLY A 89 -17.20 71.66 -62.67
C GLY A 89 -16.66 70.81 -61.51
N SER A 90 -15.44 70.28 -61.57
CA SER A 90 -14.86 69.52 -60.47
C SER A 90 -14.44 70.42 -59.31
N TYR A 91 -14.72 70.01 -58.08
CA TYR A 91 -14.19 70.68 -56.89
C TYR A 91 -12.78 70.19 -56.55
N SER A 92 -11.97 71.06 -55.97
CA SER A 92 -10.57 70.80 -55.60
C SER A 92 -10.19 71.65 -54.40
N ILE A 93 -9.10 71.29 -53.72
CA ILE A 93 -8.52 72.08 -52.64
C ILE A 93 -7.22 72.76 -53.09
N ILE A 94 -7.10 74.06 -52.83
CA ILE A 94 -5.82 74.75 -52.85
C ILE A 94 -5.24 74.68 -51.44
N ILE A 95 -4.12 73.99 -51.30
CA ILE A 95 -3.43 73.83 -50.02
C ILE A 95 -2.56 75.06 -49.75
N GLU A 96 -2.75 75.64 -48.57
CA GLU A 96 -2.00 76.80 -48.07
C GLU A 96 -0.98 76.38 -47.00
N LYS A 97 -1.26 75.32 -46.25
CA LYS A 97 -0.37 74.70 -45.28
C LYS A 97 -0.55 73.19 -45.32
N ALA A 98 0.54 72.42 -45.27
CA ALA A 98 0.50 70.99 -45.07
C ALA A 98 1.50 70.61 -43.99
N GLU A 99 1.17 69.59 -43.22
CA GLU A 99 2.04 68.98 -42.21
C GLU A 99 1.92 67.44 -42.33
N PRO A 100 3.01 66.69 -42.11
CA PRO A 100 2.95 65.24 -42.01
C PRO A 100 1.94 64.83 -40.94
N ASP A 101 1.16 63.77 -41.18
CA ASP A 101 0.43 63.10 -40.11
C ASP A 101 1.48 62.33 -39.28
N GLY A 102 2.03 62.98 -38.24
CA GLY A 102 3.18 62.51 -37.45
C GLY A 102 3.04 61.09 -36.86
N ILE A 103 1.80 60.60 -36.78
CA ILE A 103 1.42 59.24 -36.40
C ILE A 103 2.08 58.18 -37.31
N GLY A 104 2.26 58.48 -38.61
CA GLY A 104 2.83 57.52 -39.56
C GLY A 104 4.32 57.23 -39.33
N ALA A 105 5.10 58.22 -38.90
CA ALA A 105 6.54 58.06 -38.66
C ALA A 105 6.81 57.19 -37.42
N LEU A 106 6.07 57.42 -36.33
CA LEU A 106 6.17 56.62 -35.11
C LEU A 106 5.73 55.17 -35.34
N ALA A 107 4.66 54.94 -36.12
CA ALA A 107 4.23 53.59 -36.47
C ALA A 107 5.30 52.81 -37.27
N ILE A 108 5.99 53.47 -38.20
CA ILE A 108 7.09 52.87 -38.96
C ILE A 108 8.27 52.54 -38.03
N GLN A 109 8.66 53.47 -37.15
CA GLN A 109 9.74 53.24 -36.18
C GLN A 109 9.42 52.08 -35.23
N PHE A 110 8.17 51.99 -34.75
CA PHE A 110 7.71 50.90 -33.90
C PHE A 110 7.85 49.54 -34.59
N GLU A 111 7.37 49.41 -35.83
CA GLU A 111 7.47 48.16 -36.59
C GLU A 111 8.92 47.77 -36.89
N GLN A 112 9.78 48.75 -37.21
CA GLN A 112 11.21 48.52 -37.42
C GLN A 112 11.88 47.99 -36.16
N LEU A 113 11.66 48.64 -35.02
CA LEU A 113 12.25 48.26 -33.75
C LEU A 113 11.70 46.91 -33.25
N ARG A 114 10.39 46.69 -33.39
CA ARG A 114 9.75 45.40 -33.08
C ARG A 114 10.41 44.27 -33.86
N LYS A 115 10.61 44.42 -35.17
CA LYS A 115 11.25 43.39 -36.00
C LYS A 115 12.70 43.14 -35.58
N LYS A 116 13.45 44.20 -35.29
CA LYS A 116 14.84 44.10 -34.79
C LYS A 116 14.90 43.28 -33.50
N LEU A 117 14.16 43.68 -32.48
CA LEU A 117 14.17 43.05 -31.16
C LEU A 117 13.58 41.63 -31.16
N THR A 118 12.61 41.36 -32.05
CA THR A 118 12.10 40.00 -32.28
C THR A 118 13.20 39.10 -32.84
N ALA A 119 13.99 39.59 -33.79
CA ALA A 119 15.10 38.82 -34.38
C ALA A 119 16.22 38.54 -33.36
N GLU A 120 16.41 39.43 -32.39
CA GLU A 120 17.33 39.26 -31.26
C GLU A 120 16.77 38.36 -30.15
N GLY A 121 15.48 37.98 -30.20
CA GLY A 121 14.85 37.03 -29.28
C GLY A 121 14.28 37.66 -28.00
N TYR A 122 14.21 38.99 -27.89
CA TYR A 122 13.74 39.69 -26.68
C TYR A 122 12.31 39.31 -26.26
N PHE A 123 11.47 38.86 -27.19
CA PHE A 123 10.06 38.55 -26.94
C PHE A 123 9.76 37.05 -26.82
N ASP A 124 10.79 36.19 -26.84
CA ASP A 124 10.59 34.74 -26.74
C ASP A 124 10.05 34.36 -25.35
N ASP A 125 8.98 33.57 -25.32
CA ASP A 125 8.34 33.13 -24.07
C ASP A 125 9.29 32.35 -23.14
N ARG A 126 10.39 31.78 -23.65
CA ARG A 126 11.40 31.07 -22.85
C ARG A 126 12.16 31.96 -21.87
N HIS A 127 12.19 33.28 -22.12
CA HIS A 127 12.87 34.24 -21.26
C HIS A 127 11.96 34.79 -20.16
N LYS A 128 10.65 34.55 -20.27
CA LYS A 128 9.66 35.10 -19.33
C LYS A 128 9.66 34.34 -18.00
N GLN A 129 9.70 35.09 -16.91
CA GLN A 129 9.69 34.60 -15.54
C GLN A 129 8.27 34.30 -15.06
N ALA A 130 8.11 33.29 -14.20
CA ALA A 130 6.83 32.97 -13.60
C ALA A 130 6.51 33.93 -12.44
N LEU A 131 5.26 34.41 -12.37
CA LEU A 131 4.81 35.25 -11.26
C LEU A 131 4.70 34.44 -9.96
N PRO A 132 5.15 34.98 -8.81
CA PRO A 132 4.95 34.35 -7.51
C PRO A 132 3.46 34.24 -7.15
N ASN A 133 3.05 33.12 -6.54
CA ASN A 133 1.67 32.94 -6.08
C ASN A 133 1.34 33.81 -4.85
N PHE A 134 2.34 34.09 -4.02
CA PHE A 134 2.22 34.91 -2.82
C PHE A 134 3.32 35.96 -2.82
N VAL A 135 2.91 37.21 -3.03
CA VAL A 135 3.79 38.38 -2.97
C VAL A 135 3.69 39.02 -1.60
N LYS A 136 4.82 39.44 -1.06
CA LYS A 136 4.92 40.25 0.16
C LYS A 136 5.09 41.71 -0.19
N LYS A 137 5.88 42.02 -1.22
CA LYS A 137 6.15 43.40 -1.63
C LYS A 137 6.21 43.57 -3.14
N ILE A 138 5.44 44.52 -3.64
CA ILE A 138 5.35 44.88 -5.06
C ILE A 138 6.04 46.22 -5.27
N GLY A 139 6.98 46.27 -6.22
CA GLY A 139 7.48 47.54 -6.75
C GLY A 139 6.54 48.08 -7.82
N VAL A 140 6.25 49.38 -7.82
CA VAL A 140 5.42 50.01 -8.87
C VAL A 140 6.18 51.18 -9.48
N VAL A 141 6.47 51.09 -10.78
CA VAL A 141 7.13 52.14 -11.57
C VAL A 141 6.03 52.88 -12.34
N THR A 142 5.60 54.00 -11.78
CA THR A 142 4.56 54.85 -12.39
C THR A 142 4.61 56.28 -11.83
N SER A 143 3.75 57.16 -12.34
CA SER A 143 3.68 58.54 -11.86
C SER A 143 3.08 58.62 -10.45
N PRO A 144 3.58 59.50 -9.58
CA PRO A 144 3.10 59.61 -8.20
C PRO A 144 1.70 60.20 -8.07
N SER A 145 1.23 60.92 -9.10
CA SER A 145 -0.03 61.68 -9.10
C SER A 145 -1.16 61.05 -9.94
N GLY A 146 -1.06 59.76 -10.30
CA GLY A 146 -1.99 59.09 -11.21
C GLY A 146 -3.14 58.31 -10.57
N ALA A 147 -4.22 58.08 -11.34
CA ALA A 147 -5.26 57.10 -11.01
C ALA A 147 -4.69 55.67 -10.94
N VAL A 148 -3.68 55.37 -11.76
CA VAL A 148 -2.98 54.08 -11.87
C VAL A 148 -2.52 53.55 -10.52
N ILE A 149 -1.75 54.34 -9.76
CA ILE A 149 -1.23 53.89 -8.46
C ILE A 149 -2.35 53.67 -7.45
N ARG A 150 -3.42 54.48 -7.50
CA ARG A 150 -4.60 54.32 -6.63
C ARG A 150 -5.37 53.05 -6.94
N ASP A 151 -5.53 52.73 -8.23
CA ASP A 151 -6.20 51.51 -8.69
C ASP A 151 -5.42 50.26 -8.25
N ILE A 152 -4.09 50.29 -8.38
CA ILE A 152 -3.21 49.22 -7.92
C ILE A 152 -3.33 49.06 -6.40
N ILE A 153 -3.19 50.14 -5.63
CA ILE A 153 -3.30 50.13 -4.16
C ILE A 153 -4.66 49.56 -3.72
N THR A 154 -5.75 50.05 -4.30
CA THR A 154 -7.11 49.63 -3.93
C THR A 154 -7.35 48.16 -4.25
N THR A 155 -6.89 47.70 -5.43
CA THR A 155 -7.09 46.32 -5.88
C THR A 155 -6.27 45.33 -5.05
N VAL A 156 -4.98 45.61 -4.85
CA VAL A 156 -4.09 44.77 -4.02
C VAL A 156 -4.60 44.73 -2.58
N SER A 157 -4.95 45.87 -1.99
CA SER A 157 -5.46 45.94 -0.61
C SER A 157 -6.76 45.16 -0.42
N ARG A 158 -7.64 45.16 -1.44
CA ARG A 158 -8.89 44.39 -1.42
C ARG A 158 -8.63 42.88 -1.56
N ARG A 159 -7.75 42.47 -2.47
CA ARG A 159 -7.52 41.05 -2.78
C ARG A 159 -6.65 40.35 -1.74
N PHE A 160 -5.58 41.00 -1.28
CA PHE A 160 -4.67 40.43 -0.30
C PHE A 160 -4.15 41.51 0.66
N PRO A 161 -4.91 41.84 1.73
CA PRO A 161 -4.48 42.80 2.74
C PRO A 161 -3.21 42.28 3.44
N GLY A 162 -2.08 42.95 3.25
CA GLY A 162 -0.77 42.55 3.78
C GLY A 162 0.36 42.62 2.76
N VAL A 163 0.06 42.80 1.47
CA VAL A 163 1.08 43.10 0.47
C VAL A 163 1.51 44.57 0.60
N GLU A 164 2.80 44.79 0.78
CA GLU A 164 3.41 46.12 0.76
C GLU A 164 3.57 46.60 -0.69
N ILE A 165 3.28 47.88 -0.93
CA ILE A 165 3.43 48.49 -2.25
C ILE A 165 4.49 49.58 -2.11
N LEU A 166 5.58 49.43 -2.86
CA LEU A 166 6.65 50.42 -2.94
C LEU A 166 6.57 51.15 -4.28
N LEU A 167 6.22 52.43 -4.23
CA LEU A 167 6.19 53.29 -5.40
C LEU A 167 7.60 53.78 -5.73
N PHE A 168 8.00 53.62 -6.99
CA PHE A 168 9.14 54.28 -7.62
C PHE A 168 8.58 55.41 -8.50
N PRO A 169 8.54 56.65 -7.99
CA PRO A 169 7.98 57.79 -8.73
C PRO A 169 8.76 57.98 -10.02
N THR A 170 8.05 57.89 -11.14
CA THR A 170 8.67 57.90 -12.48
C THR A 170 7.89 58.80 -13.41
N LYS A 171 8.59 59.62 -14.20
CA LYS A 171 8.02 60.31 -15.35
C LYS A 171 7.68 59.29 -16.45
N VAL A 172 6.39 59.16 -16.75
CA VAL A 172 5.86 58.16 -17.70
C VAL A 172 5.58 58.73 -19.10
N GLN A 173 5.89 60.01 -19.34
CA GLN A 173 5.62 60.71 -20.60
C GLN A 173 6.54 61.91 -20.83
N GLY A 174 6.76 62.26 -22.09
CA GLY A 174 7.59 63.38 -22.51
C GLY A 174 9.09 63.10 -22.47
N GLU A 175 9.89 64.11 -22.79
CA GLU A 175 11.35 63.99 -22.92
C GLU A 175 12.01 63.53 -21.60
N GLY A 176 12.91 62.54 -21.69
CA GLY A 176 13.60 61.93 -20.54
C GLY A 176 12.83 60.82 -19.82
N ALA A 177 11.58 60.53 -20.20
CA ALA A 177 10.77 59.50 -19.55
C ALA A 177 11.35 58.09 -19.69
N ALA A 178 11.87 57.73 -20.87
CA ALA A 178 12.42 56.40 -21.11
C ALA A 178 13.65 56.11 -20.23
N GLN A 179 14.54 57.09 -20.05
CA GLN A 179 15.70 56.99 -19.18
C GLN A 179 15.27 56.83 -17.71
N GLU A 180 14.30 57.64 -17.26
CA GLU A 180 13.82 57.58 -15.87
C GLU A 180 13.11 56.25 -15.55
N ILE A 181 12.35 55.69 -16.51
CA ILE A 181 11.74 54.36 -16.40
C ILE A 181 12.82 53.29 -16.26
N ALA A 182 13.82 53.28 -17.15
CA ALA A 182 14.90 52.29 -17.11
C ALA A 182 15.72 52.39 -15.80
N GLU A 183 16.04 53.60 -15.34
CA GLU A 183 16.73 53.82 -14.07
C GLU A 183 15.94 53.30 -12.88
N ASN A 184 14.63 53.53 -12.83
CA ASN A 184 13.82 53.08 -11.70
C ASN A 184 13.59 51.58 -11.72
N ILE A 185 13.52 50.94 -12.90
CA ILE A 185 13.56 49.47 -13.02
C ILE A 185 14.89 48.94 -12.47
N GLN A 186 16.02 49.56 -12.81
CA GLN A 186 17.33 49.16 -12.28
C GLN A 186 17.42 49.36 -10.75
N LYS A 187 16.95 50.50 -10.22
CA LYS A 187 16.89 50.76 -8.77
C LYS A 187 16.02 49.74 -8.04
N ALA A 188 14.91 49.32 -8.63
CA ALA A 188 14.08 48.26 -8.08
C ALA A 188 14.82 46.92 -8.03
N ASN A 189 15.56 46.59 -9.10
CA ASN A 189 16.34 45.34 -9.18
C ASN A 189 17.53 45.27 -8.20
N GLN A 190 18.03 46.43 -7.73
CA GLN A 190 19.06 46.50 -6.67
C GLN A 190 18.53 46.13 -5.28
N ARG A 191 17.21 46.00 -5.11
CA ARG A 191 16.59 45.60 -3.84
C ARG A 191 16.35 44.09 -3.80
N ASP A 192 16.52 43.52 -2.62
CA ASP A 192 16.26 42.10 -2.36
C ASP A 192 14.90 41.84 -1.69
N ASP A 193 14.18 42.91 -1.30
CA ASP A 193 12.90 42.81 -0.58
C ASP A 193 11.67 42.92 -1.48
N LEU A 194 11.83 42.99 -2.80
CA LEU A 194 10.75 43.03 -3.79
C LEU A 194 10.56 41.65 -4.42
N ASP A 195 9.29 41.25 -4.62
CA ASP A 195 8.97 39.96 -5.25
C ASP A 195 8.65 40.09 -6.74
N LEU A 196 8.11 41.25 -7.17
CA LEU A 196 7.82 41.58 -8.56
C LEU A 196 7.73 43.09 -8.78
N LEU A 197 7.70 43.49 -10.06
CA LEU A 197 7.57 44.86 -10.51
C LEU A 197 6.31 45.04 -11.36
N ILE A 198 5.58 46.13 -11.15
CA ILE A 198 4.53 46.60 -12.07
C ILE A 198 5.03 47.88 -12.73
N VAL A 199 5.15 47.87 -14.05
CA VAL A 199 5.48 49.03 -14.85
C VAL A 199 4.22 49.47 -15.56
N GLY A 200 3.76 50.68 -15.30
CA GLY A 200 2.41 51.05 -15.71
C GLY A 200 2.20 52.53 -15.97
N ARG A 201 1.25 52.81 -16.85
CA ARG A 201 0.73 54.14 -17.15
C ARG A 201 -0.77 54.05 -17.39
N GLY A 202 -1.50 55.17 -17.23
CA GLY A 202 -2.89 55.26 -17.65
C GLY A 202 -3.02 55.42 -19.17
N GLY A 203 -4.25 55.71 -19.63
CA GLY A 203 -4.51 56.04 -21.03
C GLY A 203 -3.68 57.22 -21.56
N GLY A 204 -3.51 57.26 -22.87
CA GLY A 204 -2.75 58.29 -23.58
C GLY A 204 -2.75 58.04 -25.08
N SER A 205 -2.33 59.03 -25.86
CA SER A 205 -2.07 58.84 -27.29
C SER A 205 -0.85 57.93 -27.51
N ILE A 206 -0.59 57.52 -28.76
CA ILE A 206 0.60 56.73 -29.08
C ILE A 206 1.92 57.48 -28.79
N GLU A 207 1.90 58.81 -28.94
CA GLU A 207 3.03 59.72 -28.67
C GLU A 207 3.36 59.73 -27.18
N ASP A 208 2.30 59.73 -26.37
CA ASP A 208 2.34 59.62 -24.94
C ASP A 208 2.99 58.30 -24.51
N LEU A 209 2.57 57.17 -25.09
CA LEU A 209 3.09 55.84 -24.76
C LEU A 209 4.49 55.56 -25.33
N TRP A 210 5.05 56.46 -26.14
CA TRP A 210 6.27 56.21 -26.89
C TRP A 210 7.50 55.90 -26.03
N ALA A 211 7.59 56.48 -24.82
CA ALA A 211 8.67 56.21 -23.89
C ALA A 211 8.82 54.70 -23.55
N PHE A 212 7.74 53.93 -23.63
CA PHE A 212 7.72 52.48 -23.39
C PHE A 212 8.07 51.64 -24.63
N ASN A 213 8.22 52.29 -25.80
CA ASN A 213 8.71 51.68 -27.02
C ASN A 213 10.22 51.90 -27.22
N GLU A 214 10.88 52.72 -26.39
CA GLU A 214 12.32 52.93 -26.53
C GLU A 214 13.11 51.68 -26.14
N GLU A 215 14.18 51.41 -26.89
CA GLU A 215 15.02 50.22 -26.74
C GLU A 215 15.60 50.10 -25.32
N ILE A 216 15.94 51.22 -24.67
CA ILE A 216 16.47 51.25 -23.29
C ILE A 216 15.47 50.68 -22.27
N VAL A 217 14.17 50.96 -22.45
CA VAL A 217 13.12 50.44 -21.56
C VAL A 217 12.93 48.96 -21.81
N VAL A 218 12.89 48.53 -23.07
CA VAL A 218 12.77 47.10 -23.43
C VAL A 218 13.92 46.30 -22.84
N GLN A 219 15.15 46.79 -22.99
CA GLN A 219 16.35 46.17 -22.43
C GLN A 219 16.27 46.10 -20.89
N SER A 220 15.85 47.18 -20.23
CA SER A 220 15.75 47.21 -18.76
C SER A 220 14.72 46.21 -18.21
N ILE A 221 13.62 45.96 -18.93
CA ILE A 221 12.62 44.95 -18.55
C ILE A 221 13.18 43.54 -18.80
N PHE A 222 13.80 43.31 -19.94
CA PHE A 222 14.39 42.01 -20.28
C PHE A 222 15.49 41.58 -19.29
N GLU A 223 16.33 42.52 -18.87
CA GLU A 223 17.43 42.28 -17.92
C GLU A 223 16.97 42.29 -16.46
N SER A 224 15.68 42.49 -16.19
CA SER A 224 15.14 42.55 -14.84
C SER A 224 15.26 41.19 -14.14
N ARG A 225 15.83 41.19 -12.94
CA ARG A 225 15.84 40.03 -12.01
C ARG A 225 14.46 39.78 -11.42
N LEU A 226 13.66 40.83 -11.25
CA LEU A 226 12.29 40.76 -10.77
C LEU A 226 11.33 40.48 -11.93
N PRO A 227 10.34 39.59 -11.76
CA PRO A 227 9.27 39.44 -12.74
C PRO A 227 8.53 40.76 -12.95
N VAL A 228 8.34 41.18 -14.20
CA VAL A 228 7.73 42.44 -14.59
C VAL A 228 6.35 42.24 -15.19
N ILE A 229 5.37 42.96 -14.66
CA ILE A 229 4.03 43.08 -15.23
C ILE A 229 3.92 44.45 -15.91
N SER A 230 3.69 44.46 -17.22
CA SER A 230 3.40 45.70 -17.95
C SER A 230 1.91 46.00 -17.91
N SER A 231 1.56 47.24 -17.59
CA SER A 231 0.19 47.78 -17.60
C SER A 231 0.15 49.14 -18.30
N VAL A 232 0.73 49.20 -19.50
CA VAL A 232 0.91 50.44 -20.27
C VAL A 232 -0.10 50.50 -21.43
N GLY A 233 -0.14 49.45 -22.24
CA GLY A 233 -1.03 49.39 -23.40
C GLY A 233 -2.47 49.01 -23.06
N HIS A 234 -3.43 49.59 -23.79
CA HIS A 234 -4.82 49.16 -23.79
C HIS A 234 -5.02 48.01 -24.78
N GLU A 235 -6.23 47.46 -24.92
CA GLU A 235 -6.48 46.34 -25.84
C GLU A 235 -5.99 46.60 -27.27
N THR A 236 -6.09 47.83 -27.75
CA THR A 236 -5.72 48.27 -29.11
C THR A 236 -4.28 48.75 -29.27
N ASP A 237 -3.64 49.22 -28.20
CA ASP A 237 -2.39 50.00 -28.27
C ASP A 237 -1.28 49.29 -27.48
N THR A 238 -0.73 48.21 -28.05
CA THR A 238 0.36 47.43 -27.43
C THR A 238 1.71 48.10 -27.63
N THR A 239 2.49 48.20 -26.56
CA THR A 239 3.84 48.76 -26.56
C THR A 239 4.90 47.66 -26.58
N LEU A 240 6.15 47.99 -26.92
CA LEU A 240 7.26 47.02 -26.88
C LEU A 240 7.55 46.56 -25.44
N ALA A 241 7.36 47.43 -24.44
CA ALA A 241 7.36 47.05 -23.03
C ALA A 241 6.35 45.92 -22.73
N ASP A 242 5.16 45.94 -23.34
CA ASP A 242 4.16 44.89 -23.15
C ASP A 242 4.58 43.55 -23.77
N PHE A 243 5.39 43.56 -24.84
CA PHE A 243 5.87 42.35 -25.48
C PHE A 243 7.01 41.67 -24.71
N VAL A 244 7.91 42.48 -24.13
CA VAL A 244 9.07 41.98 -23.38
C VAL A 244 8.72 41.60 -21.94
N ALA A 245 7.71 42.23 -21.35
CA ALA A 245 7.30 41.91 -19.98
C ALA A 245 6.88 40.45 -19.82
N ASP A 246 7.11 39.92 -18.61
CA ASP A 246 6.77 38.53 -18.29
C ASP A 246 5.26 38.29 -18.37
N ARG A 247 4.49 39.30 -17.98
CA ARG A 247 3.04 39.34 -18.16
C ARG A 247 2.57 40.73 -18.59
N ARG A 248 1.64 40.73 -19.53
CA ARG A 248 0.89 41.94 -19.92
C ARG A 248 -0.46 41.98 -19.21
N ALA A 249 -0.82 43.16 -18.73
CA ALA A 249 -2.15 43.52 -18.27
C ALA A 249 -2.69 44.70 -19.10
N ALA A 250 -3.94 44.61 -19.56
CA ALA A 250 -4.57 45.68 -20.32
C ALA A 250 -4.93 46.91 -19.46
N THR A 251 -4.98 46.75 -18.14
CA THR A 251 -5.32 47.82 -17.20
C THR A 251 -4.47 47.72 -15.93
N PRO A 252 -4.28 48.84 -15.20
CA PRO A 252 -3.63 48.82 -13.88
C PRO A 252 -4.32 47.89 -12.87
N THR A 253 -5.65 47.79 -12.93
CA THR A 253 -6.43 46.86 -12.10
C THR A 253 -6.11 45.41 -12.42
N ALA A 254 -6.06 45.05 -13.71
CA ALA A 254 -5.67 43.71 -14.14
C ALA A 254 -4.21 43.40 -13.75
N ALA A 255 -3.32 44.39 -13.77
CA ALA A 255 -1.93 44.21 -13.33
C ALA A 255 -1.85 43.87 -11.85
N ALA A 256 -2.61 44.58 -11.01
CA ALA A 256 -2.75 44.26 -9.60
C ALA A 256 -3.36 42.86 -9.38
N GLU A 257 -4.32 42.45 -10.21
CA GLU A 257 -4.90 41.11 -10.13
C GLU A 257 -3.93 39.99 -10.50
N LEU A 258 -3.08 40.21 -11.51
CA LEU A 258 -2.00 39.30 -11.87
C LEU A 258 -0.92 39.25 -10.80
N ALA A 259 -0.62 40.38 -10.15
CA ALA A 259 0.34 40.45 -9.05
C ALA A 259 -0.16 39.75 -7.78
N THR A 260 -1.48 39.67 -7.57
CA THR A 260 -2.10 38.94 -6.45
C THR A 260 -3.00 37.81 -6.97
N PRO A 261 -2.44 36.71 -7.52
CA PRO A 261 -3.23 35.67 -8.16
C PRO A 261 -4.15 34.95 -7.16
N VAL A 262 -3.67 34.72 -5.94
CA VAL A 262 -4.44 34.11 -4.85
C VAL A 262 -5.01 35.19 -3.93
N SER A 263 -6.32 35.20 -3.73
CA SER A 263 -6.94 36.13 -2.78
C SER A 263 -6.90 35.61 -1.35
N LYS A 264 -7.08 36.51 -0.39
CA LYS A 264 -7.28 36.16 1.02
C LYS A 264 -8.48 35.22 1.20
N ALA A 265 -9.56 35.44 0.46
CA ALA A 265 -10.76 34.61 0.54
C ALA A 265 -10.45 33.17 0.10
N ASP A 266 -9.74 32.99 -1.01
CA ASP A 266 -9.33 31.66 -1.51
C ASP A 266 -8.45 30.94 -0.49
N THR A 267 -7.50 31.66 0.11
CA THR A 267 -6.60 31.11 1.14
C THR A 267 -7.39 30.66 2.38
N LEU A 268 -8.37 31.45 2.83
CA LEU A 268 -9.21 31.09 3.98
C LEU A 268 -10.09 29.88 3.69
N VAL A 269 -10.66 29.77 2.49
CA VAL A 269 -11.42 28.60 2.06
C VAL A 269 -10.53 27.36 2.06
N TRP A 270 -9.34 27.45 1.45
CA TRP A 270 -8.38 26.35 1.41
C TRP A 270 -7.95 25.88 2.82
N ILE A 271 -7.69 26.81 3.75
CA ILE A 271 -7.36 26.47 5.14
C ILE A 271 -8.53 25.75 5.81
N ARG A 272 -9.78 26.23 5.67
CA ARG A 272 -10.96 25.60 6.25
C ARG A 272 -11.18 24.19 5.73
N GLU A 273 -10.99 23.96 4.43
CA GLU A 273 -11.06 22.62 3.84
C GLU A 273 -9.99 21.68 4.40
N ARG A 274 -8.76 22.17 4.61
CA ARG A 274 -7.68 21.40 5.24
C ARG A 274 -8.01 21.05 6.68
N GLN A 275 -8.54 22.00 7.45
CA GLN A 275 -9.00 21.77 8.82
C GLN A 275 -10.12 20.73 8.88
N ASN A 276 -11.13 20.84 8.02
CA ASN A 276 -12.23 19.87 7.94
C ASN A 276 -11.72 18.47 7.57
N ARG A 277 -10.80 18.36 6.61
CA ARG A 277 -10.20 17.06 6.26
C ARG A 277 -9.43 16.44 7.42
N ALA A 278 -8.62 17.24 8.11
CA ALA A 278 -7.87 16.77 9.29
C ALA A 278 -8.82 16.30 10.40
N TYR A 279 -9.84 17.10 10.71
CA TYR A 279 -10.86 16.77 11.70
C TYR A 279 -11.57 15.43 11.38
N GLN A 280 -12.02 15.27 10.13
CA GLN A 280 -12.68 14.04 9.69
C GLN A 280 -11.74 12.82 9.70
N ALA A 281 -10.46 13.00 9.39
CA ALA A 281 -9.48 11.91 9.49
C ALA A 281 -9.27 11.47 10.94
N CYS A 282 -9.21 12.42 11.89
CA CYS A 282 -9.13 12.12 13.32
C CYS A 282 -10.38 11.37 13.81
N LEU A 283 -11.58 11.81 13.43
CA LEU A 283 -12.82 11.13 13.81
C LEU A 283 -12.87 9.69 13.29
N ARG A 284 -12.53 9.46 12.02
CA ARG A 284 -12.46 8.10 11.46
C ARG A 284 -11.45 7.23 12.19
N ARG A 285 -10.31 7.78 12.61
CA ARG A 285 -9.29 7.04 13.36
C ARG A 285 -9.79 6.66 14.76
N ILE A 286 -10.50 7.56 15.43
CA ILE A 286 -11.13 7.29 16.73
C ILE A 286 -12.16 6.18 16.59
N GLN A 287 -13.08 6.30 15.63
CA GLN A 287 -14.11 5.29 15.39
C GLN A 287 -13.51 3.92 15.10
N TYR A 288 -12.52 3.84 14.20
CA TYR A 288 -11.81 2.60 13.90
C TYR A 288 -11.20 1.95 15.16
N ASN A 289 -10.56 2.76 16.02
CA ASN A 289 -9.97 2.27 17.25
C ASN A 289 -11.03 1.83 18.27
N GLN A 290 -12.16 2.52 18.36
CA GLN A 290 -13.29 2.13 19.21
C GLN A 290 -13.90 0.79 18.77
N GLU A 291 -14.14 0.62 17.47
CA GLU A 291 -14.65 -0.65 16.90
C GLU A 291 -13.65 -1.79 17.13
N ARG A 292 -12.36 -1.53 16.93
CA ARG A 292 -11.30 -2.51 17.18
C ARG A 292 -11.21 -2.89 18.66
N LEU A 293 -11.34 -1.92 19.56
CA LEU A 293 -11.39 -2.16 21.01
C LEU A 293 -12.62 -2.99 21.39
N ALA A 294 -13.80 -2.64 20.86
CA ALA A 294 -15.04 -3.37 21.11
C ALA A 294 -14.94 -4.82 20.60
N LYS A 295 -14.34 -5.05 19.43
CA LYS A 295 -14.11 -6.40 18.90
C LYS A 295 -13.16 -7.20 19.77
N LEU A 296 -12.07 -6.59 20.24
CA LEU A 296 -11.10 -7.24 21.12
C LEU A 296 -11.70 -7.55 22.49
N SER A 297 -12.44 -6.61 23.10
CA SER A 297 -13.11 -6.83 24.39
C SER A 297 -14.20 -7.91 24.31
N GLN A 298 -14.87 -8.02 23.17
CA GLN A 298 -15.82 -9.11 22.89
C GLN A 298 -15.15 -10.40 22.40
N SER A 299 -13.83 -10.49 22.34
CA SER A 299 -13.18 -11.76 21.98
C SER A 299 -13.51 -12.84 23.01
N VAL A 300 -13.72 -14.07 22.55
CA VAL A 300 -14.04 -15.24 23.40
C VAL A 300 -12.95 -15.45 24.45
N VAL A 301 -11.70 -15.13 24.13
CA VAL A 301 -10.55 -15.20 25.04
C VAL A 301 -10.74 -14.34 26.29
N PHE A 302 -11.31 -13.14 26.15
CA PHE A 302 -11.56 -12.23 27.29
C PHE A 302 -12.90 -12.49 27.97
N ARG A 303 -13.92 -12.95 27.23
CA ARG A 303 -15.24 -13.26 27.80
C ARG A 303 -15.27 -14.59 28.56
N GLN A 304 -14.50 -15.57 28.13
CA GLN A 304 -14.47 -16.93 28.68
C GLN A 304 -13.03 -17.44 28.71
N PRO A 305 -12.16 -16.85 29.54
CA PRO A 305 -10.75 -17.26 29.63
C PRO A 305 -10.59 -18.72 30.05
N GLU A 306 -11.54 -19.26 30.80
CA GLU A 306 -11.57 -20.68 31.22
C GLU A 306 -11.60 -21.66 30.04
N ARG A 307 -12.20 -21.27 28.90
CA ARG A 307 -12.22 -22.10 27.68
C ARG A 307 -10.84 -22.40 27.12
N LEU A 308 -9.85 -21.57 27.41
CA LEU A 308 -8.45 -21.86 27.06
C LEU A 308 -7.93 -23.11 27.76
N TYR A 309 -8.49 -23.41 28.94
CA TYR A 309 -8.07 -24.49 29.82
C TYR A 309 -8.97 -25.72 29.74
N ASP A 310 -10.20 -25.63 29.19
CA ASP A 310 -11.12 -26.77 29.04
C ASP A 310 -10.45 -28.01 28.44
N GLY A 311 -9.66 -27.84 27.37
CA GLY A 311 -8.94 -28.94 26.74
C GLY A 311 -7.87 -29.57 27.63
N TYR A 312 -7.21 -28.76 28.47
CA TYR A 312 -6.21 -29.22 29.43
C TYR A 312 -6.87 -29.93 30.63
N LEU A 313 -8.00 -29.42 31.11
CA LEU A 313 -8.81 -30.04 32.17
C LEU A 313 -9.34 -31.40 31.71
N GLN A 314 -9.94 -31.49 30.52
CA GLN A 314 -10.38 -32.78 29.96
C GLN A 314 -9.23 -33.77 29.77
N LYS A 315 -8.03 -33.29 29.40
CA LYS A 315 -6.84 -34.13 29.28
C LYS A 315 -6.39 -34.63 30.66
N LEU A 316 -6.40 -33.76 31.67
CA LEU A 316 -6.07 -34.12 33.05
C LEU A 316 -7.05 -35.19 33.56
N ASP A 317 -8.36 -34.99 33.40
CA ASP A 317 -9.37 -35.97 33.79
C ASP A 317 -9.15 -37.34 33.14
N ARG A 318 -8.95 -37.37 31.81
CA ARG A 318 -8.66 -38.61 31.08
C ARG A 318 -7.40 -39.32 31.59
N LEU A 319 -6.34 -38.56 31.88
CA LEU A 319 -5.10 -39.12 32.40
C LEU A 319 -5.28 -39.67 33.83
N THR A 320 -6.02 -38.96 34.68
CA THR A 320 -6.35 -39.39 36.04
C THR A 320 -7.16 -40.68 36.04
N THR A 321 -8.27 -40.74 35.29
CA THR A 321 -9.10 -41.95 35.17
C THR A 321 -8.30 -43.13 34.61
N ARG A 322 -7.44 -42.88 33.61
CA ARG A 322 -6.57 -43.91 33.04
C ARG A 322 -5.58 -44.44 34.08
N LEU A 323 -5.00 -43.56 34.90
CA LEU A 323 -4.09 -43.94 35.98
C LEU A 323 -4.82 -44.79 37.02
N GLU A 324 -5.96 -44.33 37.52
CA GLU A 324 -6.77 -45.02 38.53
C GLU A 324 -7.21 -46.42 38.07
N THR A 325 -7.68 -46.52 36.82
CA THR A 325 -8.09 -47.79 36.21
C THR A 325 -6.91 -48.75 36.10
N PHE A 326 -5.77 -48.26 35.59
CA PHE A 326 -4.57 -49.08 35.43
C PHE A 326 -4.04 -49.57 36.78
N MET A 327 -3.98 -48.69 37.78
CA MET A 327 -3.50 -49.06 39.12
C MET A 327 -4.42 -50.09 39.79
N SER A 328 -5.74 -49.91 39.68
CA SER A 328 -6.72 -50.85 40.24
C SER A 328 -6.61 -52.22 39.58
N GLN A 329 -6.50 -52.28 38.25
CA GLN A 329 -6.34 -53.52 37.50
C GLN A 329 -5.01 -54.22 37.80
N ASP A 330 -3.91 -53.47 37.92
CA ASP A 330 -2.60 -54.06 38.26
C ASP A 330 -2.63 -54.66 39.67
N PHE A 331 -3.19 -53.92 40.64
CA PHE A 331 -3.33 -54.38 42.01
C PHE A 331 -4.19 -55.65 42.09
N GLU A 332 -5.37 -55.66 41.47
CA GLU A 332 -6.26 -56.82 41.45
C GLU A 332 -5.59 -58.04 40.79
N ARG A 333 -4.86 -57.83 39.69
CA ARG A 333 -4.10 -58.90 39.02
C ARG A 333 -3.02 -59.48 39.93
N LYS A 334 -2.27 -58.64 40.65
CA LYS A 334 -1.24 -59.10 41.60
C LYS A 334 -1.87 -59.82 42.80
N GLN A 335 -3.00 -59.32 43.31
CA GLN A 335 -3.75 -59.95 44.39
C GLN A 335 -4.26 -61.34 43.99
N LYS A 336 -4.92 -61.46 42.84
CA LYS A 336 -5.37 -62.76 42.28
C LYS A 336 -4.21 -63.73 42.08
N LYS A 337 -3.06 -63.25 41.58
CA LYS A 337 -1.85 -64.10 41.45
C LYS A 337 -1.34 -64.59 42.80
N ALA A 338 -1.32 -63.72 43.81
CA ALA A 338 -0.91 -64.09 45.17
C ALA A 338 -1.87 -65.11 45.79
N GLU A 339 -3.19 -64.91 45.61
CA GLU A 339 -4.21 -65.82 46.10
C GLU A 339 -4.13 -67.19 45.43
N LEU A 340 -3.92 -67.24 44.11
CA LEU A 340 -3.73 -68.48 43.37
C LEU A 340 -2.45 -69.22 43.81
N LEU A 341 -1.36 -68.51 44.09
CA LEU A 341 -0.16 -69.10 44.68
C LEU A 341 -0.42 -69.65 46.08
N LYS A 342 -1.18 -68.93 46.91
CA LYS A 342 -1.59 -69.38 48.24
C LYS A 342 -2.46 -70.65 48.16
N GLN A 343 -3.44 -70.67 47.26
CA GLN A 343 -4.29 -71.85 47.03
C GLN A 343 -3.48 -73.04 46.52
N ARG A 344 -2.52 -72.83 45.60
CA ARG A 344 -1.59 -73.90 45.16
C ARG A 344 -0.76 -74.44 46.31
N LEU A 345 -0.22 -73.57 47.16
CA LEU A 345 0.56 -73.97 48.33
C LEU A 345 -0.29 -74.77 49.33
N GLN A 346 -1.53 -74.34 49.58
CA GLN A 346 -2.48 -75.06 50.42
C GLN A 346 -2.88 -76.41 49.80
N GLY A 347 -3.13 -76.46 48.50
CA GLY A 347 -3.52 -77.68 47.77
C GLY A 347 -2.44 -78.76 47.77
N LEU A 348 -1.15 -78.38 47.83
CA LEU A 348 -0.05 -79.34 47.98
C LEU A 348 -0.13 -80.13 49.30
N ASN A 349 -0.83 -79.60 50.32
CA ASN A 349 -1.13 -80.29 51.57
C ASN A 349 0.10 -81.06 52.11
N LEU A 350 1.27 -80.39 52.09
CA LEU A 350 2.56 -81.03 52.33
C LEU A 350 2.63 -81.65 53.73
N LEU A 351 2.08 -80.95 54.73
CA LEU A 351 2.07 -81.41 56.12
C LEU A 351 1.27 -82.71 56.28
N SER A 352 0.05 -82.77 55.73
CA SER A 352 -0.77 -83.98 55.82
C SER A 352 -0.23 -85.10 54.94
N SER A 353 0.35 -84.79 53.78
CA SER A 353 1.04 -85.77 52.95
C SER A 353 2.23 -86.39 53.68
N VAL A 354 3.07 -85.59 54.33
CA VAL A 354 4.21 -86.06 55.13
C VAL A 354 3.71 -86.92 56.30
N GLN A 355 2.67 -86.49 57.02
CA GLN A 355 2.09 -87.29 58.11
C GLN A 355 1.57 -88.64 57.59
N ASN A 356 0.81 -88.65 56.50
CA ASN A 356 0.30 -89.88 55.88
C ASN A 356 1.45 -90.83 55.48
N TYR A 357 2.54 -90.31 54.92
CA TYR A 357 3.71 -91.12 54.60
C TYR A 357 4.42 -91.66 55.84
N GLN A 358 4.49 -90.89 56.93
CA GLN A 358 5.04 -91.34 58.21
C GLN A 358 4.18 -92.47 58.82
N ASP A 359 2.85 -92.30 58.84
CA ASP A 359 1.91 -93.29 59.36
C ASP A 359 1.91 -94.57 58.52
N ARG A 360 1.99 -94.43 57.19
CA ARG A 360 2.14 -95.55 56.24
C ARG A 360 3.43 -96.31 56.49
N ARG A 361 4.55 -95.60 56.70
CA ARG A 361 5.85 -96.20 57.01
C ARG A 361 5.77 -97.00 58.31
N GLU A 362 5.20 -96.43 59.36
CA GLU A 362 5.08 -97.09 60.66
C GLU A 362 4.18 -98.34 60.57
N SER A 363 3.05 -98.24 59.87
CA SER A 363 2.14 -99.37 59.65
C SER A 363 2.81 -100.51 58.87
N LEU A 364 3.55 -100.19 57.80
CA LEU A 364 4.31 -101.16 57.02
C LEU A 364 5.42 -101.81 57.84
N GLN A 365 6.09 -101.04 58.70
CA GLN A 365 7.12 -101.55 59.60
C GLN A 365 6.54 -102.53 60.64
N ARG A 366 5.40 -102.18 61.27
CA ARG A 366 4.69 -103.09 62.18
C ARG A 366 4.24 -104.37 61.47
N LEU A 367 3.71 -104.24 60.25
CA LEU A 367 3.29 -105.38 59.44
C LEU A 367 4.48 -106.29 59.13
N LEU A 368 5.61 -105.74 58.67
CA LEU A 368 6.84 -106.46 58.37
C LEU A 368 7.34 -107.25 59.58
N VAL A 369 7.42 -106.62 60.76
CA VAL A 369 7.87 -107.29 61.99
C VAL A 369 6.93 -108.43 62.36
N THR A 370 5.61 -108.21 62.27
CA THR A 370 4.61 -109.20 62.65
C THR A 370 4.59 -110.39 61.69
N THR A 371 4.58 -110.16 60.38
CA THR A 371 4.61 -111.23 59.38
C THR A 371 5.91 -112.02 59.48
N THR A 372 7.06 -111.35 59.61
CA THR A 372 8.35 -112.03 59.78
C THR A 372 8.35 -112.90 61.02
N LYS A 373 7.87 -112.39 62.17
CA LYS A 373 7.77 -113.16 63.42
C LYS A 373 6.85 -114.38 63.27
N ASN A 374 5.70 -114.21 62.63
CA ASN A 374 4.74 -115.30 62.40
C ASN A 374 5.31 -116.35 61.45
N THR A 375 6.01 -115.96 60.39
CA THR A 375 6.66 -116.89 59.45
C THR A 375 7.77 -117.68 60.15
N ILE A 376 8.62 -117.04 60.96
CA ILE A 376 9.67 -117.71 61.73
C ILE A 376 9.06 -118.72 62.71
N ASN A 377 8.05 -118.32 63.49
CA ASN A 377 7.37 -119.20 64.42
C ASN A 377 6.69 -120.38 63.71
N GLY A 378 6.02 -120.14 62.58
CA GLY A 378 5.41 -121.20 61.78
C GLY A 378 6.44 -122.21 61.25
N ASN A 379 7.60 -121.74 60.78
CA ASN A 379 8.70 -122.60 60.35
C ASN A 379 9.30 -123.40 61.52
N ARG A 380 9.42 -122.79 62.72
CA ARG A 380 9.88 -123.47 63.93
C ARG A 380 8.97 -124.63 64.33
N VAL A 381 7.66 -124.40 64.36
CA VAL A 381 6.67 -125.45 64.68
C VAL A 381 6.70 -126.59 63.64
N ARG A 382 6.89 -126.27 62.36
CA ARG A 382 7.06 -127.30 61.32
C ARG A 382 8.32 -128.15 61.54
N LEU A 383 9.41 -127.53 61.94
CA LEU A 383 10.67 -128.23 62.25
C LEU A 383 10.50 -129.18 63.44
N GLU A 384 9.86 -128.73 64.53
CA GLU A 384 9.59 -129.54 65.72
C GLU A 384 8.73 -130.78 65.35
N LYS A 385 7.66 -130.61 64.56
CA LYS A 385 6.84 -131.74 64.09
C LYS A 385 7.62 -132.73 63.22
N ALA A 386 8.49 -132.25 62.35
CA ALA A 386 9.31 -133.12 61.50
C ALA A 386 10.31 -133.94 62.35
N GLN A 387 10.84 -133.35 63.42
CA GLN A 387 11.71 -134.02 64.37
C GLN A 387 11.00 -135.12 65.15
N ASP A 388 9.78 -134.86 65.65
CA ASP A 388 8.96 -135.86 66.36
C ASP A 388 8.57 -137.03 65.44
N ALA A 389 8.25 -136.75 64.18
CA ALA A 389 7.91 -137.79 63.21
C ALA A 389 9.09 -138.74 62.95
N LEU A 390 10.31 -138.20 62.85
CA LEU A 390 11.53 -138.99 62.65
C LEU A 390 11.78 -139.96 63.81
N LEU A 391 11.53 -139.52 65.04
CA LEU A 391 11.70 -140.33 66.25
C LEU A 391 10.70 -141.49 66.35
N SER A 392 9.55 -141.42 65.67
CA SER A 392 8.49 -142.45 65.74
C SER A 392 8.75 -143.70 64.89
N LEU A 393 9.68 -143.63 63.93
CA LEU A 393 9.93 -144.69 62.93
C LEU A 393 11.02 -145.71 63.32
N ASP A 394 11.60 -145.61 64.52
CA ASP A 394 12.70 -146.48 64.99
C ASP A 394 12.16 -147.79 65.61
N THR A 395 12.25 -148.88 64.84
CA THR A 395 11.68 -150.22 65.15
C THR A 395 12.39 -150.96 66.28
N SER A 396 13.59 -150.54 66.67
CA SER A 396 14.39 -151.11 67.78
C SER A 396 13.68 -151.03 69.14
N ARG A 397 12.75 -150.07 69.31
CA ARG A 397 11.99 -149.88 70.56
C ARG A 397 10.73 -150.75 70.69
N ILE A 398 10.29 -151.44 69.63
CA ILE A 398 9.09 -152.30 69.68
C ILE A 398 9.39 -153.61 70.44
N VAL A 399 10.58 -154.20 70.22
CA VAL A 399 11.05 -155.41 70.93
C VAL A 399 11.36 -155.12 72.42
N ALA A 400 11.79 -153.89 72.74
CA ALA A 400 12.07 -153.47 74.12
C ALA A 400 10.84 -153.37 75.03
N ARG A 401 9.62 -153.33 74.46
CA ARG A 401 8.35 -153.24 75.21
C ARG A 401 7.75 -154.59 75.61
N GLY A 402 8.48 -155.69 75.47
CA GLY A 402 8.06 -157.02 75.93
C GLY A 402 7.20 -157.81 74.94
N TYR A 403 7.11 -157.36 73.69
CA TYR A 403 6.47 -158.10 72.60
C TYR A 403 7.50 -158.94 71.85
N ALA A 404 7.19 -160.22 71.64
CA ALA A 404 8.03 -161.14 70.88
C ALA A 404 7.67 -161.12 69.38
N ILE A 405 8.67 -161.28 68.51
CA ILE A 405 8.47 -161.39 67.06
C ILE A 405 8.51 -162.87 66.68
N VAL A 406 7.41 -163.40 66.18
CA VAL A 406 7.32 -164.80 65.72
C VAL A 406 7.76 -164.88 64.26
N LYS A 407 8.66 -165.80 63.91
CA LYS A 407 9.20 -166.01 62.56
C LYS A 407 9.04 -167.46 62.11
N LYS A 408 8.86 -167.66 60.80
CA LYS A 408 8.95 -168.97 60.10
C LYS A 408 9.90 -168.78 58.92
N ASN A 409 10.99 -169.54 58.84
CA ASN A 409 12.06 -169.39 57.83
C ASN A 409 12.55 -167.93 57.72
N ASP A 410 12.96 -167.33 58.84
CA ASP A 410 13.50 -165.95 58.96
C ASP A 410 12.56 -164.78 58.59
N LYS A 411 11.28 -165.05 58.29
CA LYS A 411 10.28 -164.00 58.01
C LYS A 411 9.29 -163.82 59.17
N PRO A 412 9.01 -162.57 59.62
CA PRO A 412 8.04 -162.32 60.68
C PRO A 412 6.63 -162.68 60.23
N LEU A 413 5.95 -163.49 61.04
CA LEU A 413 4.57 -163.89 60.86
C LEU A 413 3.64 -162.84 61.47
N THR A 414 2.72 -162.34 60.66
CA THR A 414 1.70 -161.37 61.07
C THR A 414 0.30 -161.97 61.19
N SER A 415 0.11 -163.24 60.82
CA SER A 415 -1.19 -163.91 60.81
C SER A 415 -1.06 -165.42 61.00
N THR A 416 -2.02 -166.03 61.69
CA THR A 416 -2.08 -167.46 62.01
C THR A 416 -2.53 -168.35 60.84
N LYS A 417 -3.06 -167.77 59.75
CA LYS A 417 -3.60 -168.52 58.59
C LYS A 417 -2.57 -169.32 57.79
N ASN A 418 -1.27 -169.04 57.95
CA ASN A 418 -0.19 -169.68 57.20
C ASN A 418 0.59 -170.72 58.05
N ILE A 419 0.00 -171.15 59.16
CA ILE A 419 0.58 -172.08 60.12
C ILE A 419 -0.21 -173.38 60.04
N THR A 420 0.50 -174.49 59.90
CA THR A 420 -0.08 -175.84 59.87
C THR A 420 0.40 -176.63 61.09
N GLU A 421 -0.44 -177.54 61.60
CA GLU A 421 -0.09 -178.41 62.73
C GLU A 421 1.18 -179.23 62.41
N GLY A 422 2.15 -179.20 63.32
CA GLY A 422 3.48 -179.83 63.17
C GLY A 422 4.59 -178.90 62.64
N ASP A 423 4.31 -177.63 62.32
CA ASP A 423 5.36 -176.67 61.91
C ASP A 423 6.26 -176.24 63.09
N GLN A 424 7.56 -176.06 62.83
CA GLN A 424 8.50 -175.38 63.74
C GLN A 424 8.53 -173.87 63.48
N LEU A 425 8.43 -173.07 64.54
CA LEU A 425 8.46 -171.60 64.54
C LEU A 425 9.57 -171.08 65.46
N THR A 426 10.14 -169.92 65.14
CA THR A 426 11.14 -169.25 65.98
C THR A 426 10.53 -168.00 66.61
N VAL A 427 10.50 -167.92 67.93
CA VAL A 427 10.03 -166.74 68.67
C VAL A 427 11.24 -165.95 69.14
N GLN A 428 11.41 -164.74 68.62
CA GLN A 428 12.50 -163.83 68.99
C GLN A 428 12.03 -162.90 70.11
N MET A 429 12.68 -163.02 71.28
CA MET A 429 12.44 -162.20 72.46
C MET A 429 13.62 -161.26 72.72
N ARG A 430 13.49 -160.38 73.71
CA ARG A 430 14.50 -159.37 74.08
C ARG A 430 15.88 -159.97 74.38
N ASP A 431 15.90 -161.20 74.87
CA ASP A 431 17.03 -161.86 75.52
C ASP A 431 17.41 -163.21 74.88
N GLY A 432 16.71 -163.64 73.82
CA GLY A 432 17.04 -164.87 73.11
C GLY A 432 16.00 -165.31 72.10
N GLU A 433 16.27 -166.46 71.48
CA GLU A 433 15.40 -167.10 70.49
C GLU A 433 14.94 -168.47 71.02
N LEU A 434 13.66 -168.78 70.80
CA LEU A 434 13.04 -170.05 71.19
C LEU A 434 12.48 -170.74 69.95
N GLU A 435 12.78 -172.02 69.79
CA GLU A 435 12.13 -172.88 68.79
C GLU A 435 10.92 -173.57 69.41
N VAL A 436 9.77 -173.44 68.76
CA VAL A 436 8.49 -173.97 69.25
C VAL A 436 7.76 -174.72 68.13
N GLU A 437 7.14 -175.84 68.47
CA GLU A 437 6.35 -176.66 67.54
C GLU A 437 4.86 -176.41 67.75
N VAL A 438 4.12 -176.31 66.64
CA VAL A 438 2.70 -175.96 66.66
C VAL A 438 1.84 -177.21 66.90
N LYS A 439 1.20 -177.27 68.07
CA LYS A 439 0.33 -178.38 68.48
C LYS A 439 -1.15 -178.24 68.12
N ASN A 440 -1.64 -177.04 67.83
CA ASN A 440 -3.01 -176.79 67.37
C ASN A 440 -3.12 -175.37 66.79
N VAL A 441 -3.90 -175.19 65.72
CA VAL A 441 -4.12 -173.88 65.07
C VAL A 441 -5.62 -173.63 64.95
N ASN A 442 -6.09 -172.55 65.57
CA ASN A 442 -7.47 -172.04 65.45
C ASN A 442 -7.54 -170.81 64.54
#